data_AF-A0A838FVS2-F1
#
_entry.id   AF-A0A838FVS2-F1
#
_cell.length_a   1.000
_cell.length_b   1.000
_cell.length_c   1.000
_cell.angle_alpha   90.00
_cell.angle_beta   90.00
_cell.angle_gamma   90.00
#
_symmetry.space_group_name_H-M   'P 1'
#
loop_
_entity.id
_entity.type
_entity.pdbx_description
1 polymer ?
#
loop_
_entity_poly.entity_id
_entity_poly.type
_entity_poly.pdbx_seq_one_letter_code
_entity_poly.pdbx_strand_id
1 'polypeptide(L)'
;MRIAARLGVRKVRVTGGEPLTRRDVVPFLAELSRIPGIEDVGLSTNGTLLTKSAAALRAAGVRTVNVSLDSLDREEYGLVTGRDFLPRVIDGIDAAVAAGFEQIKLNCVLMRGRVERQFEPLVEFAAARGLLLRFIELMPVSTTEVLSEEQFLPVREARRLLEARYGALLPEPQFRTNGPASYFQIPGRAQRIGFIGAMTNLHFCESCNKLRLTCDGKLRPCLGSYLEFDIMKPLRAGAGDAELEQFFLDVVERKPQQHDFRDNYVPGRKMVAIGG
;
A
#
# COMPACT_ATOMS: atom_id res chain seq x y z
N MET A 1 -9.87 11.83 -12.89
CA MET A 1 -8.40 11.94 -12.75
C MET A 1 -7.83 13.23 -13.32
N ARG A 2 -8.15 13.65 -14.55
CA ARG A 2 -7.71 14.95 -15.10
C ARG A 2 -8.02 16.13 -14.16
N ILE A 3 -9.25 16.17 -13.63
CA ILE A 3 -9.69 17.16 -12.63
C ILE A 3 -8.84 17.10 -11.36
N ALA A 4 -8.67 15.92 -10.76
CA ALA A 4 -7.83 15.75 -9.57
C ALA A 4 -6.37 16.18 -9.80
N ALA A 5 -5.83 15.97 -11.00
CA ALA A 5 -4.47 16.40 -11.36
C ALA A 5 -4.35 17.94 -11.37
N ARG A 6 -5.35 18.65 -11.90
CA ARG A 6 -5.44 20.12 -11.83
C ARG A 6 -5.46 20.63 -10.38
N LEU A 7 -6.12 19.89 -9.49
CA LEU A 7 -6.21 20.19 -8.05
C LEU A 7 -4.96 19.78 -7.24
N GLY A 8 -3.87 19.34 -7.89
CA GLY A 8 -2.60 19.07 -7.21
C GLY A 8 -2.26 17.59 -7.02
N VAL A 9 -3.13 16.64 -7.41
CA VAL A 9 -2.76 15.22 -7.36
C VAL A 9 -1.65 14.95 -8.37
N ARG A 10 -0.49 14.49 -7.88
CA ARG A 10 0.65 14.10 -8.72
C ARG A 10 0.87 12.59 -8.80
N LYS A 11 0.33 11.84 -7.84
CA LYS A 11 0.65 10.43 -7.65
C LYS A 11 -0.63 9.62 -7.55
N VAL A 12 -0.70 8.53 -8.30
CA VAL A 12 -1.87 7.65 -8.34
C VAL A 12 -1.42 6.23 -8.06
N ARG A 13 -2.09 5.57 -7.12
CA ARG A 13 -1.86 4.16 -6.82
C ARG A 13 -3.10 3.36 -7.15
N VAL A 14 -2.99 2.47 -8.12
CA VAL A 14 -4.04 1.52 -8.48
C VAL A 14 -3.93 0.31 -7.55
N THR A 15 -5.09 -0.10 -7.03
CA THR A 15 -5.28 -1.11 -5.99
C THR A 15 -6.71 -1.66 -6.12
N GLY A 16 -7.23 -2.34 -5.10
CA GLY A 16 -8.60 -2.86 -5.01
C GLY A 16 -8.59 -4.14 -4.19
N GLY A 17 -9.30 -5.18 -4.67
CA GLY A 17 -8.85 -6.55 -4.43
C GLY A 17 -7.54 -6.78 -5.18
N GLU A 18 -7.48 -7.79 -6.06
CA GLU A 18 -6.33 -7.93 -6.96
C GLU A 18 -6.54 -7.11 -8.25
N PRO A 19 -5.88 -5.94 -8.43
CA PRO A 19 -6.11 -5.09 -9.60
C PRO A 19 -5.78 -5.78 -10.93
N LEU A 20 -4.86 -6.75 -10.93
CA LEU A 20 -4.49 -7.48 -12.15
C LEU A 20 -5.57 -8.46 -12.63
N THR A 21 -6.64 -8.66 -11.84
CA THR A 21 -7.84 -9.40 -12.30
C THR A 21 -8.81 -8.53 -13.11
N ARG A 22 -8.67 -7.19 -13.04
CA ARG A 22 -9.53 -6.28 -13.80
C ARG A 22 -9.17 -6.35 -15.29
N ARG A 23 -10.16 -6.66 -16.12
CA ARG A 23 -10.03 -6.58 -17.58
C ARG A 23 -9.57 -5.17 -17.98
N ASP A 24 -8.66 -5.12 -18.94
CA ASP A 24 -8.12 -3.87 -19.50
C ASP A 24 -7.39 -2.98 -18.47
N VAL A 25 -6.89 -3.56 -17.37
CA VAL A 25 -6.10 -2.80 -16.38
C VAL A 25 -4.83 -2.18 -16.98
N VAL A 26 -4.18 -2.85 -17.93
CA VAL A 26 -2.96 -2.35 -18.58
C VAL A 26 -3.27 -1.13 -19.48
N PRO A 27 -4.24 -1.18 -20.42
CA PRO A 27 -4.70 0.02 -21.14
C PRO A 27 -5.09 1.16 -20.20
N PHE A 28 -5.84 0.88 -19.13
CA PHE A 28 -6.23 1.90 -18.15
C PHE A 28 -5.02 2.57 -17.47
N LEU A 29 -4.01 1.79 -17.09
CA LEU A 29 -2.78 2.33 -16.50
C LEU A 29 -1.99 3.18 -17.51
N ALA A 30 -2.00 2.80 -18.79
CA ALA A 30 -1.39 3.58 -19.87
C ALA A 30 -2.10 4.91 -20.13
N GLU A 31 -3.43 4.95 -20.00
CA GLU A 31 -4.17 6.22 -20.05
C GLU A 31 -3.86 7.10 -18.84
N LEU A 32 -3.80 6.49 -17.65
CA LEU A 32 -3.53 7.19 -16.40
C LEU A 32 -2.15 7.84 -16.38
N SER A 33 -1.13 7.15 -16.88
CA SER A 33 0.26 7.64 -16.94
C SER A 33 0.47 8.78 -17.94
N ARG A 34 -0.45 8.95 -18.90
CA ARG A 34 -0.41 10.03 -19.90
C ARG A 34 -1.14 11.29 -19.46
N ILE A 35 -1.83 11.28 -18.32
CA ILE A 35 -2.57 12.46 -17.83
C ILE A 35 -1.57 13.56 -17.42
N PRO A 36 -1.63 14.76 -18.02
CA PRO A 36 -0.78 15.88 -17.62
C PRO A 36 -0.92 16.18 -16.12
N GLY A 37 0.21 16.34 -15.44
CA GLY A 37 0.29 16.55 -14.00
C GLY A 37 0.36 15.28 -13.16
N ILE A 38 0.14 14.08 -13.72
CA ILE A 38 0.44 12.82 -13.02
C ILE A 38 1.90 12.43 -13.29
N GLU A 39 2.68 12.30 -12.22
CA GLU A 39 4.13 12.06 -12.24
C GLU A 39 4.49 10.62 -11.85
N ASP A 40 3.63 9.96 -11.08
CA ASP A 40 3.86 8.59 -10.59
C ASP A 40 2.57 7.78 -10.61
N VAL A 41 2.57 6.72 -11.40
CA VAL A 41 1.56 5.67 -11.36
C VAL A 41 2.19 4.43 -10.72
N GLY A 42 1.60 4.01 -9.60
CA GLY A 42 2.00 2.81 -8.89
C GLY A 42 0.89 1.77 -8.81
N LEU A 43 1.27 0.52 -8.57
CA LEU A 43 0.37 -0.62 -8.39
C LEU A 43 0.57 -1.25 -7.00
N SER A 44 -0.49 -1.65 -6.33
CA SER A 44 -0.43 -2.60 -5.20
C SER A 44 -1.08 -3.92 -5.62
N THR A 45 -0.40 -5.03 -5.47
CA THR A 45 -0.86 -6.37 -5.92
C THR A 45 -0.41 -7.44 -4.93
N ASN A 46 -1.07 -8.60 -4.94
CA ASN A 46 -0.58 -9.80 -4.26
C ASN A 46 0.57 -10.49 -5.01
N GLY A 47 0.90 -10.03 -6.24
CA GLY A 47 2.04 -10.50 -7.02
C GLY A 47 1.80 -11.73 -7.88
N THR A 48 0.71 -12.48 -7.66
CA THR A 48 0.45 -13.79 -8.32
C THR A 48 0.24 -13.72 -9.85
N LEU A 49 -0.03 -12.53 -10.37
CA LEU A 49 -0.24 -12.26 -11.79
C LEU A 49 0.89 -11.43 -12.43
N LEU A 50 1.91 -11.04 -11.67
CA LEU A 50 3.01 -10.20 -12.17
C LEU A 50 3.84 -10.91 -13.23
N THR A 51 4.07 -12.23 -13.14
CA THR A 51 4.83 -12.99 -14.16
C THR A 51 4.29 -12.78 -15.57
N LYS A 52 2.97 -12.63 -15.72
CA LYS A 52 2.30 -12.44 -17.03
C LYS A 52 2.18 -10.97 -17.45
N SER A 53 2.34 -10.03 -16.52
CA SER A 53 1.92 -8.63 -16.72
C SER A 53 3.02 -7.60 -16.47
N ALA A 54 4.11 -7.94 -15.78
CA ALA A 54 5.15 -7.01 -15.35
C ALA A 54 5.71 -6.17 -16.50
N ALA A 55 6.09 -6.79 -17.61
CA ALA A 55 6.62 -6.09 -18.79
C ALA A 55 5.56 -5.13 -19.39
N ALA A 56 4.31 -5.58 -19.53
CA ALA A 56 3.23 -4.75 -20.07
C ALA A 56 2.88 -3.57 -19.15
N LEU A 57 2.90 -3.78 -17.83
CA LEU A 57 2.70 -2.74 -16.82
C LEU A 57 3.81 -1.68 -16.88
N ARG A 58 5.08 -2.10 -16.99
CA ARG A 58 6.20 -1.16 -17.14
C ARG A 58 6.07 -0.36 -18.43
N ALA A 59 5.75 -1.01 -19.55
CA ALA A 59 5.52 -0.35 -20.84
C ALA A 59 4.32 0.62 -20.81
N ALA A 60 3.31 0.35 -19.98
CA ALA A 60 2.19 1.25 -19.71
C ALA A 60 2.56 2.47 -18.84
N GLY A 61 3.81 2.60 -18.41
CA GLY A 61 4.29 3.72 -17.60
C GLY A 61 4.07 3.55 -16.09
N VAL A 62 3.78 2.33 -15.61
CA VAL A 62 3.80 2.06 -14.17
C VAL A 62 5.25 2.12 -13.67
N ARG A 63 5.48 2.92 -12.62
CA ARG A 63 6.82 3.18 -12.07
C ARG A 63 7.12 2.37 -10.84
N THR A 64 6.12 2.19 -9.97
CA THR A 64 6.31 1.54 -8.66
C THR A 64 5.34 0.41 -8.40
N VAL A 65 5.81 -0.68 -7.79
CA VAL A 65 4.97 -1.83 -7.41
C VAL A 65 5.11 -2.08 -5.91
N ASN A 66 3.98 -2.29 -5.25
CA ASN A 66 3.94 -2.84 -3.90
C ASN A 66 3.41 -4.27 -3.98
N VAL A 67 4.14 -5.22 -3.40
CA VAL A 67 3.72 -6.62 -3.31
C VAL A 67 3.50 -6.96 -1.84
N SER A 68 2.33 -7.52 -1.51
CA SER A 68 2.07 -8.06 -0.18
C SER A 68 2.76 -9.42 -0.03
N LEU A 69 3.63 -9.55 0.97
CA LEU A 69 4.36 -10.78 1.28
C LEU A 69 4.63 -10.84 2.78
N ASP A 70 3.81 -11.63 3.48
CA ASP A 70 3.88 -11.72 4.95
C ASP A 70 4.82 -12.84 5.44
N SER A 71 5.07 -13.85 4.61
CA SER A 71 5.94 -14.99 4.95
C SER A 71 6.57 -15.62 3.70
N LEU A 72 7.78 -16.15 3.86
CA LEU A 72 8.49 -17.00 2.90
C LEU A 72 8.37 -18.49 3.25
N ASP A 73 7.69 -18.81 4.36
CA ASP A 73 7.29 -20.17 4.67
C ASP A 73 5.96 -20.50 3.97
N ARG A 74 5.90 -21.64 3.27
CA ARG A 74 4.75 -22.00 2.43
C ARG A 74 3.50 -22.30 3.24
N GLU A 75 3.67 -22.92 4.41
CA GLU A 75 2.56 -23.26 5.30
C GLU A 75 1.98 -21.99 5.91
N GLU A 76 2.84 -21.13 6.48
CA GLU A 76 2.43 -19.85 7.06
C GLU A 76 1.82 -18.92 6.01
N TYR A 77 2.41 -18.83 4.82
CA TYR A 77 1.84 -18.08 3.70
C TYR A 77 0.45 -18.60 3.35
N GLY A 78 0.27 -19.92 3.24
CA GLY A 78 -1.01 -20.55 2.97
C GLY A 78 -2.06 -20.28 4.06
N LEU A 79 -1.65 -20.27 5.33
CA LEU A 79 -2.52 -19.94 6.46
C LEU A 79 -2.98 -18.48 6.43
N VAL A 80 -2.12 -17.54 6.02
CA VAL A 80 -2.45 -16.11 5.95
C VAL A 80 -3.30 -15.78 4.72
N THR A 81 -2.96 -16.34 3.57
CA THR A 81 -3.59 -15.98 2.28
C THR A 81 -4.73 -16.92 1.87
N GLY A 82 -4.90 -18.03 2.59
CA GLY A 82 -5.89 -19.08 2.35
C GLY A 82 -5.46 -20.14 1.32
N ARG A 83 -4.38 -19.93 0.55
CA ARG A 83 -3.83 -20.88 -0.42
C ARG A 83 -2.33 -20.66 -0.62
N ASP A 84 -1.57 -21.72 -0.84
CA ASP A 84 -0.15 -21.59 -1.19
C ASP A 84 0.02 -21.12 -2.64
N PHE A 85 0.24 -19.81 -2.79
CA PHE A 85 0.68 -19.17 -4.03
C PHE A 85 2.09 -18.61 -3.94
N LEU A 86 2.85 -18.95 -2.89
CA LEU A 86 4.14 -18.34 -2.62
C LEU A 86 5.12 -18.48 -3.80
N PRO A 87 5.29 -19.65 -4.46
CA PRO A 87 6.16 -19.75 -5.62
C PRO A 87 5.78 -18.77 -6.73
N ARG A 88 4.48 -18.60 -6.99
CA ARG A 88 3.99 -17.66 -8.02
C ARG A 88 4.20 -16.21 -7.65
N VAL A 89 4.17 -15.86 -6.35
CA VAL A 89 4.48 -14.51 -5.89
C VAL A 89 5.97 -14.21 -6.04
N ILE A 90 6.83 -15.17 -5.70
CA ILE A 90 8.29 -15.04 -5.89
C ILE A 90 8.61 -14.86 -7.38
N ASP A 91 8.07 -15.72 -8.26
CA ASP A 91 8.21 -15.58 -9.72
C ASP A 91 7.69 -14.23 -10.22
N GLY A 92 6.61 -13.73 -9.62
CA GLY A 92 6.04 -12.42 -9.93
C GLY A 92 6.93 -11.26 -9.52
N ILE A 93 7.57 -11.34 -8.34
CA ILE A 93 8.55 -10.36 -7.87
C ILE A 93 9.77 -10.35 -8.79
N ASP A 94 10.28 -11.53 -9.15
CA ASP A 94 11.43 -11.66 -10.05
C ASP A 94 11.12 -11.12 -11.45
N ALA A 95 9.91 -11.36 -11.97
CA ALA A 95 9.44 -10.75 -13.22
C ALA A 95 9.33 -9.22 -13.12
N ALA A 96 8.92 -8.67 -11.97
CA ALA A 96 8.90 -7.22 -11.75
C ALA A 96 10.33 -6.64 -11.71
N VAL A 97 11.27 -7.31 -11.04
CA VAL A 97 12.69 -6.90 -11.05
C VAL A 97 13.23 -6.90 -12.49
N ALA A 98 13.01 -7.99 -13.23
CA ALA A 98 13.44 -8.13 -14.62
C ALA A 98 12.81 -7.09 -15.56
N ALA A 99 11.55 -6.70 -15.31
CA ALA A 99 10.87 -5.65 -16.07
C ALA A 99 11.42 -4.23 -15.78
N GLY A 100 12.25 -4.05 -14.75
CA GLY A 100 12.90 -2.76 -14.47
C GLY A 100 11.96 -1.72 -13.87
N PHE A 101 11.07 -2.12 -12.96
CA PHE A 101 10.34 -1.15 -12.13
C PHE A 101 11.32 -0.34 -11.29
N GLU A 102 11.10 0.97 -11.19
CA GLU A 102 12.01 1.89 -10.51
C GLU A 102 12.06 1.66 -8.99
N GLN A 103 10.95 1.17 -8.43
CA GLN A 103 10.89 0.85 -7.02
C GLN A 103 9.85 -0.25 -6.76
N ILE A 104 10.33 -1.38 -6.25
CA ILE A 104 9.50 -2.47 -5.77
C ILE A 104 9.55 -2.49 -4.24
N LYS A 105 8.39 -2.61 -3.61
CA LYS A 105 8.25 -2.62 -2.15
C LYS A 105 7.53 -3.87 -1.70
N LEU A 106 8.12 -4.61 -0.79
CA LEU A 106 7.47 -5.69 -0.08
C LEU A 106 6.76 -5.12 1.14
N ASN A 107 5.49 -5.47 1.29
CA ASN A 107 4.68 -5.11 2.45
C ASN A 107 4.40 -6.35 3.27
N CYS A 108 4.79 -6.30 4.52
CA CYS A 108 4.57 -7.35 5.50
C CYS A 108 3.79 -6.76 6.68
N VAL A 109 2.63 -7.36 7.00
CA VAL A 109 1.81 -6.98 8.14
C VAL A 109 2.36 -7.63 9.41
N LEU A 110 2.58 -6.82 10.43
CA LEU A 110 3.08 -7.25 11.72
C LEU A 110 1.97 -7.94 12.52
N MET A 111 1.97 -9.27 12.50
CA MET A 111 1.13 -10.10 13.36
C MET A 111 2.02 -10.85 14.35
N ARG A 112 1.80 -10.61 15.65
CA ARG A 112 2.54 -11.27 16.73
C ARG A 112 2.40 -12.80 16.65
N GLY A 113 3.50 -13.49 16.93
CA GLY A 113 3.59 -14.95 16.91
C GLY A 113 3.66 -15.56 15.49
N ARG A 114 3.75 -14.72 14.45
CA ARG A 114 3.80 -15.14 13.05
C ARG A 114 5.04 -14.57 12.37
N VAL A 115 5.08 -13.25 12.24
CA VAL A 115 6.06 -12.54 11.41
C VAL A 115 7.49 -12.58 11.96
N GLU A 116 7.68 -12.79 13.26
CA GLU A 116 8.98 -12.65 13.92
C GLU A 116 10.02 -13.63 13.33
N ARG A 117 9.58 -14.84 12.96
CA ARG A 117 10.43 -15.85 12.30
C ARG A 117 10.76 -15.49 10.85
N GLN A 118 9.98 -14.61 10.24
CA GLN A 118 10.13 -14.15 8.87
C GLN A 118 10.98 -12.89 8.74
N PHE A 119 11.36 -12.23 9.85
CA PHE A 119 12.16 -11.00 9.80
C PHE A 119 13.48 -11.17 9.05
N GLU A 120 14.29 -12.16 9.43
CA GLU A 120 15.55 -12.43 8.74
C GLU A 120 15.35 -12.92 7.30
N PRO A 121 14.52 -13.95 7.03
CA PRO A 121 14.21 -14.38 5.68
C PRO A 121 13.75 -13.24 4.75
N LEU A 122 12.82 -12.39 5.19
CA LEU A 122 12.30 -11.29 4.37
C LEU A 122 13.35 -10.19 4.14
N VAL A 123 14.18 -9.88 5.15
CA VAL A 123 15.28 -8.91 5.01
C VAL A 123 16.29 -9.40 3.98
N GLU A 124 16.71 -10.66 4.07
CA GLU A 124 17.66 -11.24 3.12
C GLU A 124 17.07 -11.33 1.71
N PHE A 125 15.81 -11.75 1.60
CA PHE A 125 15.10 -11.83 0.33
C PHE A 125 14.99 -10.47 -0.37
N ALA A 126 14.65 -9.42 0.39
CA ALA A 126 14.59 -8.06 -0.12
C ALA A 126 15.98 -7.54 -0.52
N ALA A 127 17.01 -7.80 0.30
CA ALA A 127 18.38 -7.35 0.06
C ALA A 127 18.99 -7.95 -1.20
N ALA A 128 18.80 -9.26 -1.41
CA ALA A 128 19.30 -9.96 -2.59
C ALA A 128 18.74 -9.39 -3.91
N ARG A 129 17.59 -8.70 -3.85
CA ARG A 129 16.87 -8.16 -5.01
C ARG A 129 16.82 -6.63 -5.05
N GLY A 130 17.47 -5.94 -4.11
CA GLY A 130 17.45 -4.48 -4.01
C GLY A 130 16.05 -3.90 -3.74
N LEU A 131 15.17 -4.64 -3.05
CA LEU A 131 13.79 -4.24 -2.78
C LEU A 131 13.69 -3.47 -1.48
N LEU A 132 12.70 -2.57 -1.37
CA LEU A 132 12.36 -2.00 -0.07
C LEU A 132 11.48 -2.99 0.69
N LEU A 133 11.81 -3.29 1.94
CA LEU A 133 10.95 -4.06 2.84
C LEU A 133 10.22 -3.12 3.79
N ARG A 134 8.90 -3.27 3.94
CA ARG A 134 8.10 -2.45 4.86
C ARG A 134 7.29 -3.32 5.80
N PHE A 135 7.46 -3.06 7.09
CA PHE A 135 6.65 -3.62 8.14
C PHE A 135 5.52 -2.66 8.50
N ILE A 136 4.29 -3.18 8.52
CA ILE A 136 3.07 -2.40 8.70
C ILE A 136 2.35 -2.94 9.92
N GLU A 137 2.04 -2.08 10.88
CA GLU A 137 1.18 -2.49 12.01
C GLU A 137 -0.18 -3.01 11.52
N LEU A 138 -0.63 -4.08 12.15
CA LEU A 138 -1.98 -4.58 11.96
C LEU A 138 -3.00 -3.49 12.33
N MET A 139 -3.95 -3.23 11.43
CA MET A 139 -5.03 -2.25 11.61
C MET A 139 -6.37 -2.97 11.59
N PRO A 140 -7.42 -2.41 12.23
CA PRO A 140 -8.76 -2.99 12.22
C PRO A 140 -9.47 -2.65 10.90
N VAL A 141 -8.90 -3.05 9.75
CA VAL A 141 -9.46 -2.78 8.40
C VAL A 141 -10.07 -4.03 7.75
N SER A 142 -10.05 -5.14 8.48
CA SER A 142 -10.63 -6.41 8.07
C SER A 142 -11.97 -6.61 8.79
N THR A 143 -12.91 -7.33 8.16
CA THR A 143 -14.19 -7.71 8.79
C THR A 143 -14.04 -8.86 9.78
N THR A 144 -12.85 -9.46 9.87
CA THR A 144 -12.49 -10.43 10.92
C THR A 144 -11.80 -9.72 12.08
N GLU A 145 -12.14 -10.12 13.31
CA GLU A 145 -11.47 -9.68 14.54
C GLU A 145 -10.07 -10.29 14.62
N VAL A 146 -9.14 -9.70 13.87
CA VAL A 146 -7.72 -10.10 13.87
C VAL A 146 -6.90 -9.19 14.79
N LEU A 147 -7.43 -8.04 15.16
CA LEU A 147 -6.75 -7.09 16.03
C LEU A 147 -7.13 -7.35 17.48
N SER A 148 -6.27 -8.07 18.19
CA SER A 148 -6.27 -8.21 19.65
C SER A 148 -4.91 -7.79 20.21
N GLU A 149 -4.83 -7.55 21.52
CA GLU A 149 -3.55 -7.28 22.18
C GLU A 149 -2.54 -8.43 21.96
N GLU A 150 -3.05 -9.67 21.92
CA GLU A 150 -2.25 -10.88 21.69
C GLU A 150 -1.69 -10.99 20.27
N GLN A 151 -2.37 -10.41 19.27
CA GLN A 151 -1.96 -10.46 17.87
C GLN A 151 -1.24 -9.19 17.41
N PHE A 152 -1.32 -8.11 18.19
CA PHE A 152 -0.73 -6.83 17.84
C PHE A 152 0.78 -6.79 18.16
N LEU A 153 1.59 -6.53 17.12
CA LEU A 153 3.02 -6.29 17.25
C LEU A 153 3.36 -4.82 16.87
N PRO A 154 3.66 -3.96 17.85
CA PRO A 154 4.04 -2.57 17.60
C PRO A 154 5.31 -2.44 16.73
N VAL A 155 5.37 -1.44 15.86
CA VAL A 155 6.57 -1.19 15.03
C VAL A 155 7.83 -0.95 15.86
N ARG A 156 7.70 -0.34 17.05
CA ARG A 156 8.82 -0.12 17.98
C ARG A 156 9.45 -1.43 18.46
N GLU A 157 8.60 -2.44 18.67
CA GLU A 157 9.02 -3.75 19.14
C GLU A 157 9.62 -4.56 17.99
N ALA A 158 8.96 -4.58 16.82
CA ALA A 158 9.52 -5.17 15.60
C ALA A 158 10.90 -4.58 15.25
N ARG A 159 11.05 -3.25 15.36
CA ARG A 159 12.33 -2.56 15.19
C ARG A 159 13.38 -3.06 16.18
N ARG A 160 13.05 -3.17 17.46
CA ARG A 160 13.98 -3.65 18.50
C ARG A 160 14.44 -5.08 18.23
N LEU A 161 13.54 -5.94 17.76
CA LEU A 161 13.86 -7.32 17.38
C LEU A 161 14.84 -7.37 16.20
N LEU A 162 14.62 -6.53 15.18
CA LEU A 162 15.55 -6.38 14.06
C LEU A 162 16.92 -5.81 14.51
N GLU A 163 16.92 -4.82 15.40
CA GLU A 163 18.13 -4.21 15.95
C GLU A 163 18.95 -5.19 16.80
N ALA A 164 18.29 -6.10 17.52
CA ALA A 164 18.97 -7.17 18.25
C ALA A 164 19.74 -8.13 17.33
N ARG A 165 19.29 -8.30 16.08
CA ARG A 165 19.92 -9.19 15.09
C ARG A 165 20.96 -8.47 14.23
N TYR A 166 20.68 -7.25 13.80
CA TYR A 166 21.44 -6.53 12.78
C TYR A 166 22.21 -5.31 13.31
N GLY A 167 22.12 -5.02 14.61
CA GLY A 167 22.64 -3.80 15.21
C GLY A 167 21.69 -2.61 15.05
N ALA A 168 22.05 -1.48 15.66
CA ALA A 168 21.22 -0.28 15.67
C ALA A 168 20.94 0.22 14.24
N LEU A 169 19.66 0.24 13.85
CA LEU A 169 19.24 0.66 12.52
C LEU A 169 19.46 2.16 12.34
N LEU A 170 20.06 2.55 11.22
CA LEU A 170 20.43 3.94 10.93
C LEU A 170 19.22 4.68 10.34
N PRO A 171 18.67 5.71 11.01
CA PRO A 171 17.52 6.44 10.49
C PRO A 171 17.87 7.21 9.21
N GLU A 172 16.99 7.15 8.21
CA GLU A 172 17.10 7.94 6.97
C GLU A 172 15.95 8.96 6.88
N PRO A 173 15.99 10.05 7.67
CA PRO A 173 14.89 11.01 7.73
C PRO A 173 14.71 11.82 6.44
N GLN A 174 15.65 11.76 5.49
CA GLN A 174 15.50 12.41 4.18
C GLN A 174 14.99 11.44 3.10
N PHE A 175 15.06 10.13 3.32
CA PHE A 175 14.55 9.17 2.36
C PHE A 175 13.02 9.07 2.46
N ARG A 176 12.34 9.31 1.34
CA ARG A 176 10.88 9.32 1.24
C ARG A 176 10.42 8.53 0.02
N THR A 177 9.26 7.91 0.17
CA THR A 177 8.56 7.20 -0.92
C THR A 177 7.08 7.58 -0.90
N ASN A 178 6.28 6.94 -1.73
CA ASN A 178 4.83 7.13 -1.73
C ASN A 178 4.19 6.42 -0.52
N GLY A 179 4.15 7.10 0.63
CA GLY A 179 3.48 6.63 1.83
C GLY A 179 4.10 7.09 3.14
N PRO A 180 3.51 6.68 4.28
CA PRO A 180 3.85 7.19 5.62
C PRO A 180 5.06 6.48 6.25
N ALA A 181 5.79 5.65 5.51
CA ALA A 181 6.84 4.82 6.08
C ALA A 181 8.04 5.68 6.51
N SER A 182 8.50 5.45 7.74
CA SER A 182 9.82 5.92 8.20
C SER A 182 10.86 4.87 7.85
N TYR A 183 11.92 5.27 7.15
CA TYR A 183 12.94 4.36 6.65
C TYR A 183 14.21 4.38 7.50
N PHE A 184 14.81 3.20 7.61
CA PHE A 184 16.07 2.96 8.26
C PHE A 184 16.92 2.06 7.39
N GLN A 185 18.23 2.22 7.48
CA GLN A 185 19.21 1.37 6.81
C GLN A 185 19.84 0.41 7.82
N ILE A 186 20.09 -0.83 7.39
CA ILE A 186 20.86 -1.79 8.19
C ILE A 186 22.35 -1.39 8.15
N PRO A 187 23.06 -1.30 9.29
CA PRO A 187 24.48 -0.99 9.33
C PRO A 187 25.31 -1.88 8.39
N GLY A 188 26.18 -1.25 7.59
CA GLY A 188 27.06 -1.97 6.65
C GLY A 188 26.36 -2.58 5.42
N ARG A 189 25.05 -2.32 5.22
CA ARG A 189 24.27 -2.89 4.10
C ARG A 189 23.49 -1.80 3.38
N ALA A 190 23.22 -1.99 2.08
CA ALA A 190 22.36 -1.07 1.32
C ALA A 190 20.85 -1.27 1.58
N GLN A 191 20.48 -2.33 2.29
CA GLN A 191 19.08 -2.68 2.54
C GLN A 191 18.39 -1.62 3.41
N ARG A 192 17.21 -1.19 2.96
CA ARG A 192 16.34 -0.26 3.67
C ARG A 192 15.10 -0.97 4.19
N ILE A 193 14.76 -0.71 5.45
CA ILE A 193 13.55 -1.20 6.11
C ILE A 193 12.67 0.01 6.44
N GLY A 194 11.43 -0.04 5.99
CA GLY A 194 10.40 0.94 6.34
C GLY A 194 9.49 0.43 7.44
N PHE A 195 9.08 1.31 8.35
CA PHE A 195 8.08 1.02 9.37
C PHE A 195 6.87 1.93 9.19
N ILE A 196 5.67 1.36 9.22
CA ILE A 196 4.39 2.07 9.18
C ILE A 196 3.65 1.76 10.48
N GLY A 197 3.78 2.66 11.45
CA GLY A 197 3.10 2.57 12.75
C GLY A 197 1.68 3.11 12.69
N ALA A 198 0.80 2.45 11.95
CA ALA A 198 -0.58 2.92 11.75
C ALA A 198 -1.40 3.02 13.04
N MET A 199 -1.07 2.22 14.04
CA MET A 199 -1.76 2.20 15.34
C MET A 199 -0.97 2.95 16.40
N THR A 200 0.36 2.99 16.34
CA THR A 200 1.20 3.59 17.40
C THR A 200 1.72 4.99 17.08
N ASN A 201 1.85 5.37 15.80
CA ASN A 201 2.39 6.66 15.37
C ASN A 201 1.35 7.47 14.61
N LEU A 202 0.62 8.38 15.27
CA LEU A 202 -0.40 9.20 14.60
C LEU A 202 0.18 10.36 13.76
N HIS A 203 1.46 10.70 13.91
CA HIS A 203 2.07 11.84 13.22
C HIS A 203 2.05 11.74 11.69
N PHE A 204 1.84 10.54 11.12
CA PHE A 204 1.68 10.44 9.67
C PHE A 204 0.33 11.02 9.17
N CYS A 205 -0.67 11.21 10.04
CA CYS A 205 -1.93 11.85 9.66
C CYS A 205 -1.74 13.33 9.34
N GLU A 206 -0.88 14.03 10.09
CA GLU A 206 -0.56 15.46 9.90
C GLU A 206 0.00 15.75 8.50
N SER A 207 0.71 14.80 7.91
CA SER A 207 1.29 14.88 6.57
C SER A 207 0.52 14.05 5.52
N CYS A 208 -0.64 13.51 5.87
CA CYS A 208 -1.41 12.64 4.99
C CYS A 208 -2.11 13.44 3.89
N ASN A 209 -1.66 13.28 2.66
CA ASN A 209 -2.23 13.93 1.46
C ASN A 209 -3.02 12.96 0.57
N LYS A 210 -3.55 11.87 1.13
CA LYS A 210 -4.21 10.80 0.36
C LYS A 210 -5.73 10.98 0.32
N LEU A 211 -6.28 10.68 -0.85
CA LEU A 211 -7.69 10.36 -1.07
C LEU A 211 -7.80 8.95 -1.64
N ARG A 212 -8.96 8.31 -1.49
CA ARG A 212 -9.23 6.98 -2.03
C ARG A 212 -10.51 7.00 -2.84
N LEU A 213 -10.49 6.40 -4.03
CA LEU A 213 -11.68 6.13 -4.82
C LEU A 213 -11.99 4.64 -4.70
N THR A 214 -13.18 4.30 -4.20
CA THR A 214 -13.63 2.91 -4.08
C THR A 214 -14.04 2.33 -5.43
N CYS A 215 -14.19 1.01 -5.51
CA CYS A 215 -14.59 0.34 -6.74
C CYS A 215 -16.03 0.65 -7.17
N ASP A 216 -16.91 1.01 -6.23
CA ASP A 216 -18.28 1.49 -6.48
C ASP A 216 -18.35 3.01 -6.71
N GLY A 217 -17.20 3.69 -6.83
CA GLY A 217 -17.13 5.09 -7.23
C GLY A 217 -17.48 6.08 -6.12
N LYS A 218 -17.00 5.81 -4.90
CA LYS A 218 -17.08 6.74 -3.77
C LYS A 218 -15.71 7.27 -3.41
N LEU A 219 -15.61 8.58 -3.21
CA LEU A 219 -14.42 9.24 -2.74
C LEU A 219 -14.39 9.20 -1.21
N ARG A 220 -13.27 8.73 -0.66
CA ARG A 220 -13.01 8.59 0.78
C ARG A 220 -11.81 9.46 1.14
N PRO A 221 -11.95 10.39 2.11
CA PRO A 221 -10.84 11.25 2.49
C PRO A 221 -9.84 10.57 3.44
N CYS A 222 -10.25 9.50 4.11
CA CYS A 222 -9.41 8.71 5.02
C CYS A 222 -9.70 7.21 4.88
N LEU A 223 -8.71 6.36 5.16
CA LEU A 223 -8.91 4.91 5.22
C LEU A 223 -9.72 4.53 6.46
N GLY A 224 -9.27 4.95 7.64
CA GLY A 224 -9.92 4.72 8.93
C GLY A 224 -10.93 5.79 9.28
N SER A 225 -11.90 6.03 8.39
CA SER A 225 -13.06 6.88 8.66
C SER A 225 -14.27 6.25 7.97
N TYR A 226 -15.49 6.61 8.36
CA TYR A 226 -16.70 6.12 7.71
C TYR A 226 -17.15 6.98 6.53
N LEU A 227 -16.53 8.15 6.33
CA LEU A 227 -16.93 9.11 5.30
C LEU A 227 -16.74 8.56 3.88
N GLU A 228 -17.83 8.52 3.12
CA GLU A 228 -17.85 8.18 1.69
C GLU A 228 -18.72 9.18 0.93
N PHE A 229 -18.23 9.68 -0.19
CA PHE A 229 -18.96 10.64 -1.04
C PHE A 229 -19.10 10.06 -2.45
N ASP A 230 -20.34 9.86 -2.89
CA ASP A 230 -20.64 9.26 -4.20
C ASP A 230 -20.36 10.24 -5.34
N ILE A 231 -19.23 10.05 -6.03
CA ILE A 231 -18.86 10.89 -7.18
C ILE A 231 -19.56 10.42 -8.47
N MET A 232 -20.08 9.19 -8.49
CA MET A 232 -20.78 8.67 -9.67
C MET A 232 -22.13 9.35 -9.87
N LYS A 233 -22.80 9.80 -8.81
CA LYS A 233 -24.04 10.58 -8.89
C LYS A 233 -23.90 11.85 -9.73
N PRO A 234 -23.03 12.82 -9.37
CA PRO A 234 -22.85 14.02 -10.18
C PRO A 234 -22.30 13.70 -11.58
N LEU A 235 -21.36 12.74 -11.70
CA LEU A 235 -20.83 12.32 -13.01
C LEU A 235 -21.93 11.82 -13.96
N ARG A 236 -22.86 10.99 -13.47
CA ARG A 236 -23.97 10.45 -14.27
C ARG A 236 -25.08 11.47 -14.53
N ALA A 237 -25.20 12.48 -13.67
CA ALA A 237 -26.09 13.61 -13.88
C ALA A 237 -25.55 14.62 -14.93
N GLY A 238 -24.34 14.40 -15.45
CA GLY A 238 -23.73 15.29 -16.44
C GLY A 238 -23.04 16.51 -15.85
N ALA A 239 -22.61 16.44 -14.58
CA ALA A 239 -21.89 17.53 -13.92
C ALA A 239 -20.65 17.95 -14.72
N GLY A 240 -20.46 19.25 -14.86
CA GLY A 240 -19.31 19.85 -15.52
C GLY A 240 -18.03 19.78 -14.70
N ASP A 241 -16.90 20.11 -15.32
CA ASP A 241 -15.57 20.06 -14.66
C ASP A 241 -15.52 20.91 -13.38
N ALA A 242 -16.13 22.11 -13.37
CA ALA A 242 -16.13 23.00 -12.21
C ALA A 242 -16.92 22.44 -11.02
N GLU A 243 -18.06 21.78 -11.27
CA GLU A 243 -18.86 21.15 -10.22
C GLU A 243 -18.11 19.96 -9.60
N LEU A 244 -17.42 19.20 -10.44
CA LEU A 244 -16.57 18.09 -9.99
C LEU A 244 -15.33 18.58 -9.25
N GLU A 245 -14.72 19.70 -9.67
CA GLU A 245 -13.65 20.35 -8.92
C GLU A 245 -14.11 20.73 -7.51
N GLN A 246 -15.26 21.38 -7.39
CA GLN A 246 -15.85 21.73 -6.10
C GLN A 246 -16.14 20.48 -5.26
N PHE A 247 -16.67 19.41 -5.87
CA PHE A 247 -16.89 18.14 -5.18
C PHE A 247 -15.59 17.59 -4.55
N PHE A 248 -14.46 17.64 -5.26
CA PHE A 248 -13.18 17.21 -4.71
C PHE A 248 -12.74 18.09 -3.53
N LEU A 249 -12.90 19.41 -3.63
CA LEU A 249 -12.55 20.35 -2.56
C LEU A 249 -13.39 20.10 -1.31
N ASP A 250 -14.70 19.94 -1.44
CA ASP A 250 -15.61 19.64 -0.33
C ASP A 250 -15.25 18.33 0.39
N VAL A 251 -14.79 17.31 -0.36
CA VAL A 251 -14.36 16.04 0.24
C VAL A 251 -13.03 16.20 0.98
N VAL A 252 -12.10 16.98 0.45
CA VAL A 252 -10.82 17.28 1.12
C VAL A 252 -11.05 18.08 2.40
N GLU A 253 -11.97 19.05 2.39
CA GLU A 253 -12.32 19.85 3.56
C GLU A 253 -12.89 18.98 4.70
N ARG A 254 -13.63 17.93 4.35
CA ARG A 254 -14.17 16.95 5.32
C ARG A 254 -13.17 15.89 5.75
N LYS A 255 -11.91 15.98 5.35
CA LYS A 255 -10.87 15.04 5.76
C LYS A 255 -10.65 15.17 7.28
N PRO A 256 -10.83 14.08 8.06
CA PRO A 256 -10.58 14.15 9.49
C PRO A 256 -9.09 14.37 9.76
N GLN A 257 -8.79 15.03 10.88
CA GLN A 257 -7.40 15.32 11.30
C GLN A 257 -6.59 14.05 11.54
N GLN A 258 -7.26 12.98 11.96
CA GLN A 258 -6.68 11.65 12.20
C GLN A 258 -7.67 10.55 11.82
N HIS A 259 -7.21 9.29 11.79
CA HIS A 259 -8.09 8.14 11.59
C HIS A 259 -8.70 7.66 12.92
N ASP A 260 -9.82 6.95 12.83
CA ASP A 260 -10.59 6.43 13.95
C ASP A 260 -10.12 5.04 14.41
N PHE A 261 -9.00 4.51 13.88
CA PHE A 261 -8.57 3.12 14.16
C PHE A 261 -8.44 2.77 15.64
N ARG A 262 -8.09 3.74 16.49
CA ARG A 262 -7.96 3.54 17.94
C ARG A 262 -9.30 3.58 18.68
N ASP A 263 -10.31 4.16 18.07
CA ASP A 263 -11.63 4.38 18.67
C ASP A 263 -12.60 3.25 18.29
N ASN A 264 -12.11 2.00 18.34
CA ASN A 264 -12.85 0.79 17.95
C ASN A 264 -13.47 0.90 16.54
N TYR A 265 -12.67 1.32 15.56
CA TYR A 265 -13.10 1.33 14.16
C TYR A 265 -13.54 -0.08 13.72
N VAL A 266 -14.81 -0.21 13.33
CA VAL A 266 -15.38 -1.43 12.78
C VAL A 266 -15.60 -1.21 11.29
N PRO A 267 -14.84 -1.85 10.39
CA PRO A 267 -14.99 -1.62 8.97
C PRO A 267 -16.42 -1.94 8.49
N GLY A 268 -17.12 -0.95 7.96
CA GLY A 268 -18.41 -1.18 7.28
C GLY A 268 -18.28 -1.93 5.95
N ARG A 269 -17.05 -2.16 5.47
CA ARG A 269 -16.73 -2.83 4.20
C ARG A 269 -15.43 -3.63 4.32
N LYS A 270 -15.29 -4.68 3.52
CA LYS A 270 -14.02 -5.41 3.36
C LYS A 270 -12.95 -4.51 2.75
N MET A 271 -11.69 -4.70 3.16
CA MET A 271 -10.53 -3.93 2.66
C MET A 271 -10.45 -3.89 1.12
N VAL A 272 -10.75 -5.02 0.47
CA VAL A 272 -10.75 -5.16 -0.99
C VAL A 272 -11.70 -4.19 -1.71
N ALA A 273 -12.70 -3.65 -1.02
CA ALA A 273 -13.65 -2.69 -1.57
C ALA A 273 -13.22 -1.22 -1.40
N ILE A 274 -12.26 -0.95 -0.51
CA ILE A 274 -11.78 0.41 -0.16
C ILE A 274 -10.29 0.64 -0.49
N GLY A 275 -9.69 -0.29 -1.25
CA GLY A 275 -8.40 -0.14 -1.90
C GLY A 275 -7.22 -0.72 -1.12
N GLY A 276 -7.36 -1.95 -0.63
CA GLY A 276 -6.25 -2.79 -0.18
C GLY A 276 -6.55 -4.27 -0.29
#